data_AF-A0A1Q3CXF5-F1
#
_entry.id   AF-A0A1Q3CXF5-F1
#
_cell.length_a   1.000
_cell.length_b   1.000
_cell.length_c   1.000
_cell.angle_alpha   90.00
_cell.angle_beta   90.00
_cell.angle_gamma   90.00
#
_symmetry.space_group_name_H-M   'P 1'
#
loop_
_entity.id
_entity.type
_entity.pdbx_description
1 polymer ?
#
loop_
_entity_poly.entity_id
_entity_poly.type
_entity_poly.pdbx_seq_one_letter_code
_entity_poly.pdbx_strand_id
1 'polypeptide(L)'
;PRLVKLSYANLEKTTTCVAKSFILGNHVEISPEIIAKTLEIPCSGITHFNDIEKSDALEIYLERSDFNPLMTVTSSHLPIATRILLLIVTNTLLHRESSHTLPSEQELKLVACKKNGNLVNLSYLIINHMLYRPNNIPYPMLISRILAYLNLDIADEHHDKPKNKQLINKAGLKSCNIKFEEGLWVKQQVAGRAPVREPGVRIGGDGDVEEEE
;
A
#
# COMPACT_ATOMS: atom_id res chain seq x y z
N PRO A 1 -10.88 -16.28 -0.36
CA PRO A 1 -10.61 -17.65 0.15
C PRO A 1 -11.25 -17.85 1.53
N ARG A 2 -11.93 -18.98 1.75
CA ARG A 2 -12.69 -19.26 2.98
C ARG A 2 -11.79 -19.46 4.20
N LEU A 3 -10.67 -20.19 4.05
CA LEU A 3 -9.73 -20.46 5.14
C LEU A 3 -9.02 -19.19 5.61
N VAL A 4 -8.61 -18.31 4.68
CA VAL A 4 -8.09 -16.98 5.05
C VAL A 4 -9.09 -16.19 5.89
N LYS A 5 -10.37 -16.14 5.49
CA LYS A 5 -11.40 -15.42 6.26
C LYS A 5 -11.59 -16.04 7.66
N LEU A 6 -11.59 -17.36 7.75
CA LEU A 6 -11.68 -18.07 9.03
C LEU A 6 -10.45 -17.79 9.92
N SER A 7 -9.26 -17.75 9.32
CA SER A 7 -8.01 -17.42 10.01
C SER A 7 -8.08 -16.04 10.69
N TYR A 8 -8.54 -15.03 9.97
CA TYR A 8 -8.70 -13.68 10.49
C TYR A 8 -9.86 -13.55 11.49
N ALA A 9 -10.97 -14.26 11.27
CA ALA A 9 -12.12 -14.26 12.18
C ALA A 9 -11.78 -14.85 13.56
N ASN A 10 -10.89 -15.83 13.60
CA ASN A 10 -10.45 -16.50 14.82
C ASN A 10 -9.11 -15.95 15.35
N LEU A 11 -8.69 -14.76 14.87
CA LEU A 11 -7.39 -14.20 15.24
C LEU A 11 -7.42 -13.66 16.68
N GLU A 12 -6.70 -14.32 17.57
CA GLU A 12 -6.52 -13.89 18.95
C GLU A 12 -5.25 -13.05 19.08
N LYS A 13 -5.37 -11.92 19.80
CA LYS A 13 -4.24 -11.06 20.12
C LYS A 13 -3.55 -11.58 21.37
N THR A 14 -2.25 -11.86 21.26
CA THR A 14 -1.40 -12.12 22.43
C THR A 14 -0.53 -10.91 22.74
N THR A 15 0.05 -10.87 23.94
CA THR A 15 0.94 -9.78 24.38
C THR A 15 2.32 -9.79 23.71
N THR A 16 2.68 -10.87 23.00
CA THR A 16 4.06 -11.13 22.53
C THR A 16 4.26 -10.99 21.02
N CYS A 17 3.42 -10.22 20.31
CA CYS A 17 3.52 -10.08 18.85
C CYS A 17 3.36 -11.43 18.10
N VAL A 18 2.54 -12.33 18.68
CA VAL A 18 2.17 -13.61 18.09
C VAL A 18 0.66 -13.59 17.86
N ALA A 19 0.21 -13.95 16.67
CA ALA A 19 -1.20 -14.13 16.41
C ALA A 19 -1.55 -15.62 16.50
N LYS A 20 -2.59 -15.95 17.25
CA LYS A 20 -3.12 -17.32 17.29
C LYS A 20 -4.42 -17.38 16.50
N SER A 21 -4.66 -18.50 15.83
CA SER A 21 -5.89 -18.71 15.09
C SER A 21 -6.27 -20.19 15.09
N PHE A 22 -7.57 -20.49 15.11
CA PHE A 22 -8.07 -21.85 15.04
C PHE A 22 -8.66 -22.14 13.65
N ILE A 23 -8.07 -23.08 12.91
CA ILE A 23 -8.41 -23.35 11.51
C ILE A 23 -8.43 -24.87 11.29
N LEU A 24 -9.54 -25.40 10.76
CA LEU A 24 -9.71 -26.83 10.44
C LEU A 24 -9.37 -27.78 11.62
N GLY A 25 -9.72 -27.41 12.85
CA GLY A 25 -9.42 -28.23 14.03
C GLY A 25 -8.00 -28.06 14.59
N ASN A 26 -7.18 -27.21 13.99
CA ASN A 26 -5.78 -26.99 14.38
C ASN A 26 -5.59 -25.59 14.97
N HIS A 27 -4.76 -25.50 16.02
CA HIS A 27 -4.24 -24.23 16.52
C HIS A 27 -3.03 -23.81 15.69
N VAL A 28 -3.13 -22.64 15.06
CA VAL A 28 -2.09 -22.04 14.25
C VAL A 28 -1.51 -20.86 15.00
N GLU A 29 -0.20 -20.87 15.23
CA GLU A 29 0.54 -19.74 15.78
C GLU A 29 1.35 -19.07 14.67
N ILE A 30 1.10 -17.78 14.49
CA ILE A 30 1.78 -16.94 13.50
C ILE A 30 2.70 -15.99 14.26
N SER A 31 3.99 -16.28 14.22
CA SER A 31 5.05 -15.44 14.77
C SER A 31 5.87 -14.76 13.66
N PRO A 32 6.67 -13.72 13.98
CA PRO A 32 7.62 -13.14 13.03
C PRO A 32 8.55 -14.20 12.39
N GLU A 33 8.95 -15.22 13.14
CA GLU A 33 9.83 -16.29 12.65
C GLU A 33 9.13 -17.18 11.63
N ILE A 34 7.84 -17.52 11.85
CA ILE A 34 7.05 -18.28 10.88
C ILE A 34 6.86 -17.50 9.59
N ILE A 35 6.56 -16.20 9.68
CA ILE A 35 6.45 -15.32 8.51
C ILE A 35 7.78 -15.25 7.77
N ALA A 36 8.88 -15.04 8.50
CA ALA A 36 10.21 -14.94 7.93
C ALA A 36 10.64 -16.22 7.20
N LYS A 37 10.39 -17.39 7.81
CA LYS A 37 10.64 -18.70 7.16
C LYS A 37 9.76 -18.91 5.93
N THR A 38 8.48 -18.56 6.01
CA THR A 38 7.53 -18.71 4.90
C THR A 38 7.89 -17.83 3.69
N LEU A 39 8.44 -16.63 3.95
CA LEU A 39 8.83 -15.67 2.92
C LEU A 39 10.31 -15.74 2.54
N GLU A 40 11.11 -16.57 3.22
CA GLU A 40 12.57 -16.66 3.07
C GLU A 40 13.29 -15.31 3.24
N ILE A 41 12.86 -14.54 4.24
CA ILE A 41 13.43 -13.22 4.57
C ILE A 41 14.11 -13.21 5.95
N PRO A 42 15.05 -12.29 6.21
CA PRO A 42 15.61 -12.11 7.54
C PRO A 42 14.55 -11.68 8.57
N CYS A 43 14.62 -12.27 9.77
CA CYS A 43 13.80 -11.91 10.93
C CYS A 43 14.57 -10.99 11.90
N SER A 44 15.31 -10.03 11.36
CA SER A 44 16.24 -9.18 12.11
C SER A 44 16.15 -7.72 11.67
N GLY A 45 16.67 -6.81 12.50
CA GLY A 45 16.66 -5.37 12.24
C GLY A 45 15.65 -4.62 13.12
N ILE A 46 15.43 -3.35 12.79
CA ILE A 46 14.59 -2.44 13.57
C ILE A 46 13.13 -2.93 13.59
N THR A 47 12.56 -3.04 14.78
CA THR A 47 11.17 -3.48 15.03
C THR A 47 10.26 -2.33 15.44
N HIS A 48 10.80 -1.34 16.14
CA HIS A 48 10.11 -0.13 16.59
C HIS A 48 10.81 1.10 16.02
N PHE A 49 10.04 2.11 15.63
CA PHE A 49 10.58 3.35 15.06
C PHE A 49 10.55 4.51 16.07
N ASN A 50 10.58 4.21 17.36
CA ASN A 50 10.47 5.23 18.41
C ASN A 50 11.71 6.11 18.46
N ASP A 51 12.88 5.55 18.12
CA ASP A 51 14.16 6.26 18.11
C ASP A 51 14.33 7.19 16.90
N ILE A 52 13.37 7.18 15.97
CA ILE A 52 13.38 8.03 14.78
C ILE A 52 12.39 9.15 15.05
N GLU A 53 12.86 10.38 15.15
CA GLU A 53 11.96 11.52 15.26
C GLU A 53 11.20 11.72 13.96
N LYS A 54 9.98 12.24 14.06
CA LYS A 54 9.16 12.54 12.87
C LYS A 54 9.83 13.59 11.99
N SER A 55 10.51 14.58 12.58
CA SER A 55 11.32 15.60 11.91
C SER A 55 12.42 14.96 11.07
N ASP A 56 13.22 14.08 11.66
CA ASP A 56 14.32 13.38 10.97
C ASP A 56 13.79 12.54 9.80
N ALA A 57 12.69 11.82 10.05
CA ALA A 57 12.04 11.05 9.00
C ALA A 57 11.59 11.95 7.84
N LEU A 58 11.01 13.12 8.13
CA LEU A 58 10.55 14.07 7.12
C LEU A 58 11.71 14.68 6.32
N GLU A 59 12.84 14.99 6.95
CA GLU A 59 14.03 15.49 6.25
C GLU A 59 14.53 14.49 5.20
N ILE A 60 14.68 13.22 5.58
CA ILE A 60 15.09 12.13 4.69
C ILE A 60 14.06 11.90 3.58
N TYR A 61 12.78 12.06 3.92
CA TYR A 61 11.66 11.81 3.03
C TYR A 61 11.50 12.90 1.96
N LEU A 62 11.70 14.15 2.34
CA LEU A 62 11.64 15.31 1.44
C LEU A 62 12.97 15.53 0.68
N GLU A 63 14.07 14.94 1.13
CA GLU A 63 15.42 15.16 0.59
C GLU A 63 15.86 16.64 0.70
N ARG A 64 15.36 17.35 1.71
CA ARG A 64 15.68 18.76 1.98
C ARG A 64 15.49 19.08 3.46
N SER A 65 16.32 19.99 3.98
CA SER A 65 16.32 20.40 5.39
C SER A 65 15.52 21.70 5.64
N ASP A 66 15.19 22.44 4.59
CA ASP A 66 14.50 23.75 4.64
C ASP A 66 12.97 23.60 4.58
N PHE A 67 12.37 22.80 5.46
CA PHE A 67 10.91 22.62 5.52
C PHE A 67 10.35 23.14 6.84
N ASN A 68 9.11 23.67 6.79
CA ASN A 68 8.39 24.03 8.01
C ASN A 68 7.91 22.74 8.69
N PRO A 69 8.34 22.41 9.93
CA PRO A 69 7.92 21.19 10.62
C PRO A 69 6.41 21.11 10.90
N LEU A 70 5.72 22.25 10.89
CA LEU A 70 4.27 22.35 11.05
C LEU A 70 3.50 22.17 9.72
N MET A 71 4.20 22.14 8.59
CA MET A 71 3.58 21.94 7.28
C MET A 71 3.08 20.50 7.13
N THR A 72 1.89 20.37 6.54
CA THR A 72 1.36 19.06 6.17
C THR A 72 2.03 18.56 4.89
N VAL A 73 2.86 17.52 5.02
CA VAL A 73 3.53 16.88 3.88
C VAL A 73 2.59 15.88 3.22
N THR A 74 2.13 16.22 2.02
CA THR A 74 1.38 15.30 1.16
C THR A 74 2.30 14.60 0.15
N SER A 75 1.83 13.49 -0.43
CA SER A 75 2.60 12.73 -1.42
C SER A 75 3.02 13.51 -2.67
N SER A 76 2.40 14.66 -2.97
CA SER A 76 2.77 15.52 -4.10
C SER A 76 4.07 16.30 -3.88
N HIS A 77 4.47 16.52 -2.63
CA HIS A 77 5.71 17.21 -2.28
C HIS A 77 6.95 16.31 -2.41
N LEU A 78 6.74 15.01 -2.67
CA LEU A 78 7.80 14.02 -2.61
C LEU A 78 8.51 13.88 -3.96
N PRO A 79 9.84 13.69 -3.94
CA PRO A 79 10.58 13.19 -5.08
C PRO A 79 9.95 11.91 -5.63
N ILE A 80 10.04 11.69 -6.95
CA ILE A 80 9.36 10.58 -7.63
C ILE A 80 9.71 9.22 -7.02
N ALA A 81 10.98 9.00 -6.66
CA ALA A 81 11.45 7.76 -6.07
C ALA A 81 10.85 7.52 -4.67
N THR A 82 10.89 8.53 -3.79
CA THR A 82 10.25 8.46 -2.47
C THR A 82 8.75 8.22 -2.59
N ARG A 83 8.09 8.87 -3.54
CA ARG A 83 6.65 8.68 -3.78
C ARG A 83 6.33 7.25 -4.21
N ILE A 84 7.14 6.66 -5.10
CA ILE A 84 6.99 5.26 -5.51
C ILE A 84 7.20 4.33 -4.31
N LEU A 85 8.23 4.57 -3.51
CA LEU A 85 8.53 3.77 -2.33
C LEU A 85 7.40 3.84 -1.29
N LEU A 86 6.84 5.02 -1.04
CA LEU A 86 5.65 5.19 -0.20
C LEU A 86 4.46 4.38 -0.75
N LEU A 87 4.22 4.45 -2.05
CA LEU A 87 3.12 3.72 -2.67
C LEU A 87 3.32 2.22 -2.52
N ILE A 88 4.55 1.70 -2.67
CA ILE A 88 4.85 0.29 -2.41
C ILE A 88 4.53 -0.03 -0.95
N VAL A 89 5.07 0.73 0.01
CA VAL A 89 4.82 0.51 1.44
C VAL A 89 3.33 0.49 1.78
N THR A 90 2.58 1.49 1.32
CA THR A 90 1.15 1.67 1.66
C THR A 90 0.21 0.73 0.93
N ASN A 91 0.60 0.20 -0.24
CA ASN A 91 -0.23 -0.74 -0.99
C ASN A 91 0.10 -2.20 -0.66
N THR A 92 1.33 -2.52 -0.27
CA THR A 92 1.77 -3.91 -0.06
C THR A 92 2.15 -4.22 1.38
N LEU A 93 3.05 -3.44 2.00
CA LEU A 93 3.68 -3.81 3.27
C LEU A 93 2.87 -3.43 4.51
N LEU A 94 2.12 -2.33 4.44
CA LEU A 94 1.25 -1.81 5.49
C LEU A 94 -0.04 -1.35 4.82
N HIS A 95 -0.77 -2.32 4.27
CA HIS A 95 -1.95 -2.04 3.45
C HIS A 95 -2.98 -1.21 4.21
N ARG A 96 -3.33 -0.05 3.66
CA ARG A 96 -4.27 0.90 4.26
C ARG A 96 -5.45 1.13 3.31
N GLU A 97 -6.67 1.04 3.84
CA GLU A 97 -7.91 1.34 3.10
C GLU A 97 -8.20 2.84 2.95
N SER A 98 -7.52 3.68 3.74
CA SER A 98 -7.71 5.14 3.70
C SER A 98 -6.90 5.81 2.60
N SER A 99 -7.15 7.10 2.39
CA SER A 99 -6.42 7.92 1.42
C SER A 99 -4.89 7.82 1.54
N HIS A 100 -4.23 7.66 0.40
CA HIS A 100 -2.77 7.70 0.23
C HIS A 100 -2.21 9.13 0.10
N THR A 101 -3.04 10.17 0.26
CA THR A 101 -2.60 11.57 0.15
C THR A 101 -1.66 11.98 1.27
N LEU A 102 -1.90 11.46 2.47
CA LEU A 102 -1.19 11.78 3.71
C LEU A 102 -0.53 10.51 4.26
N PRO A 103 0.81 10.41 4.26
CA PRO A 103 1.50 9.28 4.86
C PRO A 103 1.33 9.30 6.39
N SER A 104 1.11 8.13 6.99
CA SER A 104 1.14 8.00 8.45
C SER A 104 2.57 8.16 8.98
N GLU A 105 2.72 8.48 10.27
CA GLU A 105 4.05 8.60 10.88
C GLU A 105 4.85 7.29 10.76
N GLN A 106 4.20 6.14 10.92
CA GLN A 106 4.84 4.84 10.76
C GLN A 106 5.30 4.59 9.32
N GLU A 107 4.51 5.00 8.31
CA GLU A 107 4.89 4.93 6.90
C GLU A 107 6.11 5.82 6.61
N LEU A 108 6.12 7.04 7.13
CA LEU A 108 7.25 7.97 6.99
C LEU A 108 8.52 7.38 7.57
N LYS A 109 8.46 6.89 8.81
CA LYS A 109 9.61 6.31 9.51
C LYS A 109 10.13 5.05 8.82
N LEU A 110 9.24 4.20 8.31
CA LEU A 110 9.62 3.01 7.55
C LEU A 110 10.36 3.37 6.25
N VAL A 111 9.85 4.36 5.50
CA VAL A 111 10.51 4.81 4.28
C VAL A 111 11.86 5.47 4.60
N ALA A 112 11.94 6.30 5.65
CA ALA A 112 13.19 6.89 6.12
C ALA A 112 14.24 5.82 6.46
N CYS A 113 13.86 4.77 7.19
CA CYS A 113 14.73 3.61 7.44
C CYS A 113 15.26 2.99 6.16
N LYS A 114 14.40 2.78 5.16
CA LYS A 114 14.80 2.17 3.89
C LYS A 114 15.74 3.06 3.09
N LYS A 115 15.53 4.38 3.11
CA LYS A 115 16.43 5.33 2.45
C LYS A 115 17.81 5.41 3.12
N ASN A 116 17.86 5.30 4.44
CA ASN A 116 19.13 5.29 5.19
C ASN A 116 19.86 3.94 5.15
N GLY A 117 19.34 2.93 4.45
CA GLY A 117 19.96 1.61 4.38
C GLY A 117 19.79 0.77 5.66
N ASN A 118 18.89 1.16 6.56
CA ASN A 118 18.64 0.41 7.79
C ASN A 118 17.92 -0.92 7.49
N LEU A 119 18.38 -1.98 8.14
CA LEU A 119 17.69 -3.26 8.16
C LEU A 119 16.44 -3.13 9.03
N VAL A 120 15.29 -3.52 8.46
CA VAL A 120 13.99 -3.45 9.12
C VAL A 120 13.42 -4.85 9.19
N ASN A 121 12.92 -5.23 10.37
CA ASN A 121 12.31 -6.53 10.58
C ASN A 121 10.89 -6.53 9.98
N LEU A 122 10.78 -6.93 8.71
CA LEU A 122 9.51 -6.89 7.99
C LEU A 122 8.48 -7.89 8.56
N SER A 123 8.91 -9.07 9.00
CA SER A 123 7.98 -10.06 9.56
C SER A 123 7.32 -9.55 10.84
N TYR A 124 8.07 -8.84 11.68
CA TYR A 124 7.54 -8.17 12.87
C TYR A 124 6.51 -7.08 12.52
N LEU A 125 6.76 -6.27 11.49
CA LEU A 125 5.81 -5.24 11.05
C LEU A 125 4.52 -5.84 10.49
N ILE A 126 4.63 -6.91 9.71
CA ILE A 126 3.46 -7.60 9.12
C ILE A 126 2.55 -8.13 10.22
N ILE A 127 3.08 -8.86 11.20
CA ILE A 127 2.25 -9.44 12.27
C ILE A 127 1.62 -8.35 13.15
N ASN A 128 2.35 -7.28 13.46
CA ASN A 128 1.80 -6.13 14.18
C ASN A 128 0.67 -5.46 13.41
N HIS A 129 0.83 -5.33 12.09
CA HIS A 129 -0.22 -4.79 11.23
C HIS A 129 -1.47 -5.69 11.22
N MET A 130 -1.29 -7.02 11.15
CA MET A 130 -2.40 -7.98 11.26
C MET A 130 -3.16 -7.83 12.58
N LEU A 131 -2.43 -7.76 13.69
CA LEU A 131 -3.00 -7.65 15.04
C LEU A 131 -3.67 -6.30 15.29
N TYR A 132 -3.16 -5.22 14.67
CA TYR A 132 -3.77 -3.89 14.78
C TYR A 132 -5.04 -3.76 13.92
N ARG A 133 -5.09 -4.40 12.75
CA ARG A 133 -6.21 -4.31 11.78
C ARG A 133 -6.77 -5.70 11.39
N PRO A 134 -7.35 -6.46 12.33
CA PRO A 134 -7.85 -7.81 12.04
C PRO A 134 -9.02 -7.82 11.05
N ASN A 135 -9.81 -6.75 10.99
CA ASN A 135 -11.02 -6.68 10.17
C ASN A 135 -10.74 -6.48 8.66
N ASN A 136 -9.53 -6.08 8.28
CA ASN A 136 -9.22 -5.64 6.91
C ASN A 136 -8.51 -6.72 6.08
N ILE A 137 -8.28 -7.91 6.64
CA ILE A 137 -7.61 -9.07 5.99
C ILE A 137 -6.41 -8.61 5.12
N PRO A 138 -5.40 -7.92 5.70
CA PRO A 138 -4.39 -7.22 4.92
C PRO A 138 -3.42 -8.13 4.13
N TYR A 139 -3.30 -9.42 4.49
CA TYR A 139 -2.32 -10.32 3.86
C TYR A 139 -2.90 -11.69 3.50
N PRO A 140 -3.92 -11.75 2.62
CA PRO A 140 -4.60 -13.01 2.31
C PRO A 140 -3.65 -14.04 1.68
N MET A 141 -2.74 -13.61 0.80
CA MET A 141 -1.75 -14.49 0.17
C MET A 141 -0.72 -15.02 1.16
N LEU A 142 -0.30 -14.21 2.14
CA LEU A 142 0.65 -14.64 3.16
C LEU A 142 0.03 -15.74 4.03
N ILE A 143 -1.24 -15.57 4.43
CA ILE A 143 -1.95 -16.60 5.21
C ILE A 143 -1.99 -17.92 4.45
N SER A 144 -2.41 -17.94 3.18
CA SER A 144 -2.41 -19.20 2.39
C SER A 144 -1.02 -19.84 2.31
N ARG A 145 0.05 -19.03 2.18
CA ARG A 145 1.44 -19.54 2.19
C ARG A 145 1.84 -20.10 3.55
N ILE A 146 1.45 -19.47 4.65
CA ILE A 146 1.72 -19.96 6.01
C ILE A 146 0.98 -21.28 6.24
N LEU A 147 -0.29 -21.38 5.84
CA LEU A 147 -1.06 -22.63 5.95
C LEU A 147 -0.38 -23.77 5.17
N ALA A 148 0.08 -23.49 3.95
CA ALA A 148 0.84 -24.44 3.15
C ALA A 148 2.18 -24.83 3.82
N TYR A 149 2.93 -23.86 4.36
CA TYR A 149 4.18 -24.10 5.09
C TYR A 149 3.97 -24.99 6.33
N LEU A 150 2.82 -24.86 6.99
CA LEU A 150 2.43 -25.68 8.14
C LEU A 150 1.82 -27.03 7.74
N ASN A 151 1.80 -27.38 6.44
CA ASN A 151 1.20 -28.59 5.90
C ASN A 151 -0.31 -28.75 6.23
N LEU A 152 -1.04 -27.64 6.34
CA LEU A 152 -2.49 -27.66 6.50
C LEU A 152 -3.17 -27.77 5.13
N ASP A 153 -4.24 -28.55 5.07
CA ASP A 153 -4.98 -28.76 3.84
C ASP A 153 -5.64 -27.45 3.36
N ILE A 154 -5.18 -26.97 2.21
CA ILE A 154 -5.71 -25.78 1.52
C ILE A 154 -6.58 -26.16 0.32
N ALA A 155 -6.90 -27.44 0.10
CA ALA A 155 -7.69 -27.90 -1.05
C ALA A 155 -9.12 -27.33 -1.10
N ASP A 156 -9.68 -26.92 0.04
CA ASP A 156 -10.98 -26.22 0.13
C ASP A 156 -10.89 -24.72 -0.31
N GLU A 157 -9.70 -24.18 -0.55
CA GLU A 157 -9.56 -22.83 -1.13
C GLU A 157 -9.90 -22.86 -2.63
N HIS A 158 -10.93 -22.11 -3.04
CA HIS A 158 -11.35 -22.05 -4.44
C HIS A 158 -10.21 -21.59 -5.36
N HIS A 159 -9.73 -22.49 -6.21
CA HIS A 159 -8.76 -22.24 -7.29
C HIS A 159 -9.43 -21.65 -8.53
N ASP A 160 -10.30 -20.66 -8.36
CA ASP A 160 -10.87 -19.97 -9.51
C ASP A 160 -9.74 -19.28 -10.28
N LYS A 161 -9.62 -19.59 -11.58
CA LYS A 161 -8.67 -18.88 -12.44
C LYS A 161 -8.95 -17.37 -12.32
N PRO A 162 -7.92 -16.53 -12.07
CA PRO A 162 -8.11 -15.09 -12.02
C PRO A 162 -8.77 -14.63 -13.32
N LYS A 163 -9.79 -13.77 -13.20
CA LYS A 163 -10.48 -13.26 -14.38
C LYS A 163 -9.47 -12.50 -15.25
N ASN A 164 -9.66 -12.49 -16.58
CA ASN A 164 -8.77 -11.74 -17.50
C ASN A 164 -8.56 -10.26 -17.12
N LYS A 165 -9.50 -9.66 -16.37
CA LYS A 165 -9.42 -8.28 -15.84
C LYS A 165 -8.49 -8.11 -14.62
N GLN A 166 -8.17 -9.20 -13.92
CA GLN A 166 -7.29 -9.21 -12.74
C GLN A 166 -5.84 -9.54 -13.08
N LEU A 167 -5.59 -10.01 -14.30
CA LEU A 167 -4.25 -10.22 -14.82
C LEU A 167 -3.72 -8.91 -15.39
N ILE A 168 -2.49 -8.54 -15.03
CA ILE A 168 -1.75 -7.47 -15.71
C ILE A 168 -1.40 -7.99 -17.10
N ASN A 169 -2.31 -7.79 -18.04
CA ASN A 169 -2.15 -8.20 -19.42
C ASN A 169 -1.64 -7.01 -20.26
N LYS A 170 -1.14 -7.29 -21.47
CA LYS A 170 -0.61 -6.27 -22.38
C LYS A 170 -1.62 -5.17 -22.69
N ALA A 171 -2.92 -5.48 -22.69
CA ALA A 171 -3.99 -4.50 -22.90
C ALA A 171 -4.20 -3.60 -21.67
N GLY A 172 -4.10 -4.14 -20.45
CA GLY A 172 -4.14 -3.40 -19.20
C GLY A 172 -2.95 -2.43 -19.08
N LEU A 173 -1.74 -2.89 -19.41
CA LEU A 173 -0.55 -2.02 -19.43
C LEU A 173 -0.68 -0.92 -20.47
N LYS A 174 -1.19 -1.22 -21.68
CA LYS A 174 -1.51 -0.21 -22.69
C LYS A 174 -2.55 0.80 -22.17
N SER A 175 -3.57 0.39 -21.42
CA SER A 175 -4.56 1.30 -20.83
C SER A 175 -3.97 2.26 -19.79
N CYS A 176 -2.87 1.86 -19.14
CA CYS A 176 -2.09 2.70 -18.25
C CYS A 176 -1.07 3.59 -18.99
N ASN A 177 -1.12 3.65 -20.32
CA ASN A 177 -0.11 4.30 -21.18
C ASN A 177 1.29 3.74 -20.94
N ILE A 178 1.44 2.44 -20.74
CA ILE A 178 2.72 1.76 -20.57
C ILE A 178 2.93 0.80 -21.73
N LYS A 179 4.04 0.97 -22.44
CA LYS A 179 4.45 0.11 -23.57
C LYS A 179 5.80 -0.53 -23.29
N PHE A 180 6.03 -1.69 -23.87
CA PHE A 180 7.32 -2.37 -23.81
C PHE A 180 8.09 -2.05 -25.09
N GLU A 181 9.19 -1.30 -24.98
CA GLU A 181 10.06 -0.92 -26.10
C GLU A 181 11.51 -1.21 -25.72
N GLU A 182 12.26 -1.80 -26.64
CA GLU A 182 13.70 -2.08 -26.47
C GLU A 182 14.06 -2.85 -25.19
N GLY A 183 13.17 -3.74 -24.73
CA GLY A 183 13.38 -4.52 -23.52
C GLY A 183 13.01 -3.79 -22.21
N LEU A 184 12.49 -2.56 -22.29
CA LEU A 184 12.13 -1.73 -21.14
C LEU A 184 10.65 -1.33 -21.16
N TRP A 185 10.04 -1.21 -19.97
CA TRP A 185 8.68 -0.68 -19.82
C TRP A 185 8.74 0.84 -19.73
N VAL A 186 8.20 1.53 -20.75
CA VAL A 186 8.21 2.98 -20.86
C VAL A 186 6.80 3.55 -20.82
N LYS A 187 6.64 4.69 -20.13
CA LYS A 187 5.39 5.45 -20.11
C LYS A 187 5.25 6.18 -21.44
N GLN A 188 4.24 5.81 -22.21
CA GLN A 188 3.86 6.49 -23.44
C GLN A 188 3.39 7.91 -23.08
N GLN A 189 4.11 8.93 -23.56
CA GLN A 189 3.63 10.31 -23.44
C GLN A 189 2.39 10.46 -24.32
N VAL A 190 1.27 10.76 -23.67
CA VAL A 190 0.04 11.17 -24.36
C VAL A 190 0.22 12.63 -24.73
N ALA A 191 0.31 12.94 -26.02
CA ALA A 191 0.18 14.31 -26.49
C ALA A 191 -1.11 14.89 -25.91
N GLY A 192 -0.99 16.02 -25.20
CA GLY A 192 -2.00 16.51 -24.27
C GLY A 192 -3.42 16.50 -24.84
N ARG A 193 -4.40 16.13 -24.01
CA ARG A 193 -5.77 16.58 -24.23
C ARG A 193 -5.70 18.10 -24.36
N ALA A 194 -6.20 18.63 -25.48
CA ALA A 194 -6.39 20.06 -25.65
C ALA A 194 -7.15 20.61 -24.43
N PRO A 195 -6.81 21.82 -23.94
CA PRO A 195 -7.56 22.41 -22.84
C PRO A 195 -9.02 22.53 -23.26
N VAL A 196 -9.93 22.21 -22.34
CA VAL A 196 -11.35 22.54 -22.51
C VAL A 196 -11.41 24.04 -22.75
N ARG A 197 -11.91 24.46 -23.93
CA ARG A 197 -12.15 25.87 -24.24
C ARG A 197 -13.07 26.43 -23.16
N GLU A 198 -12.65 27.52 -22.52
CA GLU A 198 -13.48 28.27 -21.57
C GLU A 198 -14.81 28.66 -22.26
N PRO A 199 -15.95 28.63 -21.54
CA PRO A 199 -17.20 29.15 -22.08
C PRO A 199 -17.02 30.64 -22.36
N GLY A 200 -17.20 31.04 -23.63
CA GLY A 200 -17.06 32.42 -24.05
C GLY A 200 -17.94 33.36 -23.22
N VAL A 201 -17.31 34.35 -22.60
CA VAL A 201 -17.98 35.49 -21.99
C VAL A 201 -18.76 36.22 -23.08
N ARG A 202 -20.09 36.06 -23.10
CA ARG A 202 -20.97 36.94 -23.88
C ARG A 202 -20.97 38.31 -23.20
N ILE A 203 -20.30 39.26 -23.82
CA ILE A 203 -20.51 40.69 -23.58
C ILE A 203 -21.88 41.01 -24.20
N GLY A 204 -22.91 41.06 -23.34
CA GLY A 204 -24.23 41.58 -23.71
C GLY A 204 -24.20 43.09 -23.57
N GLY A 205 -24.20 43.79 -24.71
CA GLY A 205 -24.50 45.21 -24.80
C GLY A 205 -26.02 45.44 -24.85
N ASP A 206 -26.38 46.61 -24.36
CA ASP A 206 -27.67 47.13 -23.92
C ASP A 206 -28.73 47.38 -25.01
N GLY A 207 -29.99 47.48 -24.57
CA GLY A 207 -31.14 48.12 -25.24
C GLY A 207 -32.03 47.22 -26.12
N ASP A 208 -33.37 47.29 -26.10
CA ASP A 208 -34.29 48.13 -25.35
C ASP A 208 -35.75 47.68 -25.68
N VAL A 209 -36.69 47.96 -24.77
CA VAL A 209 -38.15 48.17 -24.95
C VAL A 209 -39.14 46.97 -25.03
N GLU A 210 -39.94 46.87 -23.95
CA GLU A 210 -41.41 46.73 -23.79
C GLU A 210 -42.25 45.79 -24.68
N GLU A 211 -43.08 44.94 -24.05
CA GLU A 211 -44.54 45.16 -23.91
C GLU A 211 -45.18 44.08 -23.00
N GLU A 212 -46.00 44.54 -22.05
CA GLU A 212 -46.93 43.73 -21.25
C GLU A 212 -48.26 43.58 -22.01
N GLU A 213 -48.64 42.35 -22.36
CA GLU A 213 -49.97 41.73 -22.15
C GLU A 213 -49.99 40.26 -22.61
#